data_AF-A0A0M3RAC1-F1
#
_entry.id   AF-A0A0M3RAC1-F1
#
_cell.length_a   1.000
_cell.length_b   1.000
_cell.length_c   1.000
_cell.angle_alpha   90.00
_cell.angle_beta   90.00
_cell.angle_gamma   90.00
#
_symmetry.space_group_name_H-M   'P 1'
#
loop_
_entity.id
_entity.type
_entity.pdbx_description
1 polymer ?
#
loop_
_entity_poly.entity_id
_entity_poly.type
_entity_poly.pdbx_seq_one_letter_code
_entity_poly.pdbx_strand_id
1 'polypeptide(L)'
;MRQKACTYVLVLLITLIGLELGGGIYEEIVVASVWSSSPTQSFALLQAENGLPLHHFWMPLHLISQVVILLALLLCWKEPHRRDLILTAILGYVVLRVPTFPYFIPELQSFT
;
A
#
# COMPACT_ATOMS: atom_id res chain seq x y z
N MET A 1 16.71 -2.15 25.92
CA MET A 1 15.32 -2.51 25.53
C MET A 1 14.85 -1.76 24.29
N ARG A 2 14.97 -0.41 24.23
CA ARG A 2 14.53 0.40 23.07
C ARG A 2 15.13 -0.02 21.72
N GLN A 3 16.41 -0.41 21.67
CA GLN A 3 17.05 -0.85 20.43
C GLN A 3 16.44 -2.14 19.87
N LYS A 4 16.10 -3.11 20.74
CA LYS A 4 15.40 -4.34 20.32
C LYS A 4 14.00 -4.02 19.79
N ALA A 5 13.25 -3.14 20.47
CA ALA A 5 11.95 -2.69 20.01
C ALA A 5 12.01 -1.99 18.64
N CYS A 6 12.98 -1.09 18.43
CA CYS A 6 13.23 -0.46 17.13
C CYS A 6 13.56 -1.50 16.04
N THR A 7 14.35 -2.53 16.34
CA THR A 7 14.61 -3.61 15.37
C THR A 7 13.35 -4.42 15.06
N TYR A 8 12.56 -4.82 16.06
CA TYR A 8 11.34 -5.60 15.83
C TYR A 8 10.27 -4.85 15.04
N VAL A 9 10.06 -3.56 15.34
CA VAL A 9 9.12 -2.75 14.56
C VAL A 9 9.57 -2.56 13.11
N LEU A 10 10.89 -2.44 12.87
CA LEU A 10 11.43 -2.38 11.51
C LEU A 10 11.22 -3.68 10.74
N VAL A 11 11.43 -4.83 11.38
CA VAL A 11 11.14 -6.14 10.76
C VAL A 11 9.66 -6.23 10.39
N LEU A 12 8.76 -5.85 11.29
CA LEU A 12 7.33 -5.82 11.01
C LEU A 12 7.00 -4.89 9.84
N LEU A 13 7.57 -3.68 9.83
CA LEU A 13 7.37 -2.70 8.76
C LEU A 13 7.83 -3.26 7.41
N ILE A 14 9.03 -3.83 7.34
CA ILE A 14 9.59 -4.41 6.11
C ILE A 14 8.69 -5.54 5.61
N THR A 15 8.20 -6.40 6.50
CA THR A 15 7.27 -7.48 6.13
C THR A 15 5.97 -6.91 5.55
N LEU A 16 5.37 -5.90 6.19
CA LEU A 16 4.13 -5.28 5.69
C LEU A 16 4.31 -4.61 4.34
N ILE A 17 5.41 -3.87 4.14
CA ILE A 17 5.73 -3.26 2.84
C ILE A 17 6.01 -4.36 1.79
N GLY A 18 6.65 -5.46 2.16
CA GLY A 18 6.83 -6.61 1.29
C GLY A 18 5.51 -7.25 0.86
N LEU A 19 4.53 -7.33 1.75
CA LEU A 19 3.17 -7.80 1.43
C LEU A 19 2.45 -6.82 0.49
N GLU A 20 2.58 -5.50 0.69
CA GLU A 20 2.02 -4.50 -0.21
C GLU A 20 2.64 -4.61 -1.61
N LEU A 21 3.97 -4.72 -1.71
CA LEU A 21 4.67 -4.89 -2.99
C LEU A 21 4.27 -6.18 -3.69
N GLY A 22 4.23 -7.31 -2.98
CA GLY A 22 3.82 -8.60 -3.53
C GLY A 22 2.38 -8.59 -4.01
N GLY A 23 1.47 -8.02 -3.21
CA GLY A 23 0.07 -7.83 -3.57
C GLY A 23 -0.09 -6.96 -4.81
N GLY A 24 0.69 -5.88 -4.91
CA GLY A 24 0.60 -4.92 -6.02
C GLY A 24 1.13 -5.50 -7.32
N ILE A 25 2.24 -6.25 -7.25
CA ILE A 25 2.77 -7.00 -8.40
C ILE A 25 1.75 -8.04 -8.87
N TYR A 26 1.13 -8.78 -7.94
CA TYR A 26 0.10 -9.76 -8.29
C TYR A 26 -1.11 -9.07 -8.94
N GLU A 27 -1.60 -7.99 -8.34
CA GLU A 27 -2.73 -7.24 -8.86
C GLU A 27 -2.44 -6.70 -10.26
N GLU A 28 -1.28 -6.10 -10.51
CA GLU A 28 -0.92 -5.57 -11.82
C GLU A 28 -0.78 -6.68 -12.88
N ILE A 29 -0.06 -7.75 -12.57
CA ILE A 29 0.25 -8.80 -13.54
C ILE A 29 -0.97 -9.70 -13.81
N VAL A 30 -1.74 -10.02 -12.78
CA VAL A 30 -2.80 -11.03 -12.87
C VAL A 30 -4.18 -10.40 -12.96
N VAL A 31 -4.49 -9.40 -12.12
CA VAL A 31 -5.83 -8.82 -12.07
C VAL A 31 -5.98 -7.73 -13.14
N ALA A 32 -5.01 -6.81 -13.24
CA ALA A 32 -5.04 -5.69 -14.17
C ALA A 32 -4.92 -6.13 -15.62
N SER A 33 -4.04 -7.07 -15.93
CA SER A 33 -3.96 -7.65 -17.27
C SER A 33 -5.30 -8.23 -17.76
N VAL A 34 -6.12 -8.78 -16.85
CA VAL A 34 -7.43 -9.33 -17.19
C VAL A 34 -8.45 -8.22 -17.39
N TRP A 35 -8.61 -7.29 -16.43
CA TRP A 35 -9.62 -6.24 -16.56
C TRP A 35 -9.28 -5.18 -17.63
N SER A 36 -8.01 -4.98 -17.95
CA SER A 36 -7.55 -4.05 -18.99
C SER A 36 -7.55 -4.65 -20.39
N SER A 37 -7.73 -5.98 -20.53
CA SER A 37 -7.69 -6.66 -21.83
C SER A 37 -8.86 -6.29 -22.75
N SER A 38 -10.03 -5.98 -22.17
CA SER A 38 -11.22 -5.53 -22.89
C SER A 38 -12.07 -4.65 -21.96
N PRO A 39 -11.68 -3.39 -21.69
CA PRO A 39 -12.25 -2.59 -20.61
C PRO A 39 -13.78 -2.55 -20.59
N THR A 40 -14.43 -2.41 -21.75
CA THR A 40 -15.91 -2.39 -21.86
C THR A 40 -16.60 -3.70 -21.43
N GLN A 41 -15.90 -4.84 -21.44
CA GLN A 41 -16.44 -6.15 -21.06
C GLN A 41 -15.91 -6.63 -19.70
N SER A 42 -14.67 -6.31 -19.38
CA SER A 42 -13.97 -6.84 -18.21
C SER A 42 -13.93 -5.89 -17.00
N PHE A 43 -14.37 -4.62 -17.11
CA PHE A 43 -14.52 -3.75 -15.94
C PHE A 43 -15.57 -4.24 -14.93
N ALA A 44 -16.52 -5.06 -15.39
CA ALA A 44 -17.46 -5.76 -14.51
C ALA A 44 -16.75 -6.60 -13.44
N LEU A 45 -15.51 -7.05 -13.67
CA LEU A 45 -14.71 -7.76 -12.66
C LEU A 45 -14.37 -6.89 -11.44
N LEU A 46 -14.34 -5.56 -11.61
CA LEU A 46 -14.04 -4.60 -10.55
C LEU A 46 -15.30 -3.98 -9.95
N GLN A 47 -16.34 -3.77 -10.76
CA GLN A 47 -17.49 -2.94 -10.39
C GLN A 47 -18.84 -3.67 -10.34
N ALA A 48 -18.94 -4.91 -10.81
CA ALA A 48 -20.19 -5.66 -10.67
C ALA A 48 -20.52 -5.89 -9.19
N GLU A 49 -21.78 -6.20 -8.90
CA GLU A 49 -22.24 -6.55 -7.54
C GLU A 49 -21.41 -7.66 -6.88
N ASN A 50 -20.88 -8.58 -7.70
CA ASN A 50 -19.98 -9.66 -7.27
C ASN A 50 -18.53 -9.48 -7.78
N GLY A 51 -18.13 -8.24 -8.08
CA GLY A 51 -16.76 -7.90 -8.47
C GLY A 51 -15.77 -8.17 -7.33
N LEU A 52 -14.48 -8.20 -7.66
CA LEU A 52 -13.42 -8.43 -6.67
C LEU A 52 -13.37 -7.27 -5.66
N PRO A 53 -13.62 -7.51 -4.36
CA PRO A 53 -13.61 -6.45 -3.36
C PRO A 53 -12.17 -6.13 -2.93
N LEU A 54 -11.36 -5.59 -3.85
CA LEU A 54 -9.93 -5.30 -3.65
C LEU A 54 -9.66 -4.43 -2.42
N HIS A 55 -10.61 -3.56 -2.08
CA HIS A 55 -10.56 -2.71 -0.89
C HIS A 55 -10.50 -3.50 0.43
N HIS A 56 -11.06 -4.72 0.51
CA HIS A 56 -10.96 -5.58 1.69
C HIS A 56 -9.52 -6.03 1.98
N PHE A 57 -8.67 -6.13 0.95
CA PHE A 57 -7.26 -6.43 1.10
C PHE A 57 -6.45 -5.14 1.33
N TRP A 58 -6.65 -4.15 0.45
CA TRP A 58 -5.81 -2.96 0.43
C TRP A 58 -6.02 -2.03 1.60
N MET A 59 -7.28 -1.73 1.99
CA MET A 59 -7.52 -0.75 3.05
C MET A 59 -6.92 -1.18 4.40
N PRO A 60 -7.13 -2.42 4.89
CA PRO A 60 -6.55 -2.84 6.17
C PRO A 60 -5.02 -2.90 6.12
N LEU A 61 -4.45 -3.50 5.06
CA LEU A 61 -3.01 -3.66 4.94
C LEU A 61 -2.29 -2.31 5.00
N HIS A 62 -2.78 -1.37 4.21
CA HIS A 62 -2.28 -0.01 4.19
C HIS A 62 -2.44 0.75 5.50
N LEU A 63 -3.58 0.60 6.18
CA LEU A 63 -3.81 1.25 7.46
C LEU A 63 -2.80 0.75 8.50
N ILE A 64 -2.57 -0.56 8.55
CA ILE A 64 -1.61 -1.19 9.45
C ILE A 64 -0.19 -0.70 9.12
N SER A 65 0.22 -0.68 7.85
CA SER A 65 1.54 -0.17 7.44
C SER A 65 1.75 1.29 7.84
N GLN A 66 0.74 2.15 7.68
CA GLN A 66 0.81 3.56 8.08
C GLN A 66 0.95 3.74 9.60
N VAL A 67 0.25 2.94 10.39
CA VAL A 67 0.42 2.97 11.86
C VAL A 67 1.81 2.48 12.25
N VAL A 68 2.28 1.40 11.63
CA VAL A 68 3.58 0.79 11.95
C VAL A 68 4.76 1.66 11.52
N ILE A 69 4.69 2.35 10.37
CA ILE A 69 5.77 3.25 9.93
C ILE A 69 5.92 4.46 10.87
N LEU A 70 4.82 5.01 11.38
CA LEU A 70 4.85 6.06 12.39
C LEU A 70 5.41 5.54 13.72
N LEU A 71 5.00 4.35 14.14
CA LEU A 71 5.56 3.70 15.34
C LEU A 71 7.07 3.45 15.18
N ALA A 72 7.52 3.01 14.00
CA ALA A 72 8.93 2.83 13.70
C ALA A 72 9.70 4.15 13.80
N LEU A 73 9.17 5.25 13.26
CA LEU A 73 9.78 6.57 13.35
C LEU A 73 9.94 7.01 14.81
N LEU A 74 8.92 6.82 15.63
CA LEU A 74 8.94 7.17 17.06
C LEU A 74 9.98 6.33 17.83
N LEU A 75 9.99 5.01 17.63
CA LEU A 75 10.88 4.10 18.35
C LEU A 75 12.35 4.22 17.92
N CYS A 76 12.60 4.54 16.64
CA CYS A 76 13.93 4.66 16.06
C CYS A 76 14.44 6.13 15.97
N TRP A 77 13.71 7.10 16.53
CA TRP A 77 14.01 8.53 16.38
C TRP A 77 15.44 8.95 16.76
N LYS A 78 16.02 8.30 17.77
CA LYS A 78 17.35 8.61 18.29
C LYS A 78 18.49 7.95 17.49
N GLU A 79 18.17 7.17 16.46
CA GLU A 79 19.13 6.49 15.58
C GLU A 79 19.15 7.22 14.22
N PRO A 80 20.06 8.20 13.99
CA PRO A 80 19.96 9.11 12.85
C PRO A 80 19.83 8.41 11.50
N HIS A 81 20.67 7.39 11.26
CA HIS A 81 20.64 6.63 10.02
C HIS A 81 19.30 5.91 9.79
N ARG A 82 18.74 5.26 10.82
CA ARG A 82 17.44 4.57 10.71
C ARG A 82 16.31 5.57 10.53
N ARG A 83 16.33 6.68 11.27
CA ARG A 83 15.35 7.77 11.15
C ARG A 83 15.30 8.29 9.72
N ASP A 84 16.44 8.59 9.12
CA ASP A 84 16.51 9.18 7.78
C ASP A 84 15.98 8.20 6.71
N LEU A 85 16.25 6.90 6.86
CA LEU A 85 15.66 5.85 6.01
C LEU A 85 14.15 5.73 6.19
N ILE A 86 13.64 5.79 7.43
CA ILE A 86 12.19 5.75 7.69
C ILE A 86 11.50 6.99 7.11
N LEU A 87 12.09 8.18 7.25
CA LEU A 87 11.57 9.41 6.64
C LEU A 87 11.55 9.32 5.11
N THR A 88 12.57 8.72 4.51
CA THR A 88 12.61 8.45 3.07
C THR A 88 11.48 7.49 2.66
N ALA A 89 11.23 6.44 3.44
CA ALA A 89 10.13 5.52 3.20
C ALA A 89 8.75 6.20 3.33
N ILE A 90 8.56 7.08 4.32
CA ILE A 90 7.34 7.89 4.47
C ILE A 90 7.15 8.79 3.25
N LEU A 91 8.20 9.47 2.80
CA LEU A 91 8.14 10.31 1.60
C LEU A 91 7.73 9.50 0.37
N GLY A 92 8.35 8.33 0.16
CA GLY A 92 7.98 7.42 -0.94
C GLY A 92 6.52 6.99 -0.85
N TYR A 93 6.04 6.64 0.34
CA TYR A 93 4.64 6.26 0.57
C TYR A 93 3.67 7.39 0.21
N VAL A 94 3.98 8.62 0.64
CA VAL A 94 3.16 9.81 0.34
C VAL A 94 3.16 10.11 -1.16
N VAL A 95 4.33 10.09 -1.81
CA VAL A 95 4.45 10.38 -3.25
C VAL A 95 3.66 9.38 -4.09
N LEU A 96 3.70 8.09 -3.74
CA LEU A 96 2.99 7.06 -4.49
C LEU A 96 1.48 7.10 -4.23
N ARG A 97 1.05 7.51 -3.04
CA ARG A 97 -0.32 7.33 -2.59
C ARG A 97 -1.20 8.56 -2.64
N VAL A 98 -0.64 9.74 -2.39
CA VAL A 98 -1.42 10.99 -2.45
C VAL A 98 -2.09 11.16 -3.80
N PRO A 99 -1.45 10.87 -4.96
CA PRO A 99 -2.12 10.96 -6.26
C PRO A 99 -3.29 9.98 -6.45
N THR A 100 -3.32 8.87 -5.71
CA THR A 100 -4.39 7.86 -5.79
C THR A 100 -5.75 8.45 -5.45
N PHE A 101 -5.82 9.32 -4.45
CA PHE A 101 -7.09 9.87 -3.95
C PHE A 101 -7.78 10.87 -4.89
N PRO A 102 -7.10 11.92 -5.40
CA PRO A 102 -7.74 12.91 -6.27
C PRO A 102 -7.84 12.49 -7.73
N TYR A 103 -7.05 11.51 -8.20
CA TYR A 103 -7.02 11.12 -9.61
C TYR A 103 -7.50 9.69 -9.83
N PHE A 104 -6.80 8.68 -9.30
CA PHE A 104 -7.08 7.28 -9.65
C PHE A 104 -8.43 6.78 -9.13
N ILE A 105 -8.83 7.12 -7.88
CA ILE A 105 -10.12 6.70 -7.32
C ILE A 105 -11.30 7.28 -8.14
N PRO A 106 -11.37 8.61 -8.39
CA PRO A 106 -12.43 9.17 -9.23
C PRO A 106 -12.44 8.60 -10.65
N GLU A 107 -11.28 8.45 -11.27
CA GLU A 107 -11.17 7.94 -12.64
C GLU A 107 -11.75 6.51 -12.73
N LEU A 108 -11.38 5.64 -11.79
CA LEU A 108 -11.92 4.27 -11.69
C LEU A 108 -13.43 4.22 -11.47
N GLN A 109 -14.03 5.22 -10.85
CA GLN A 109 -15.49 5.29 -10.65
C GLN A 109 -16.24 5.85 -11.86
N SER A 110 -15.54 6.54 -12.76
CA SER A 110 -16.15 7.18 -13.93
C SER A 110 -16.45 6.20 -15.06
N PHE A 111 -15.67 5.12 -15.17
CA PHE A 111 -15.98 4.00 -16.05
C PHE A 111 -17.23 3.30 -15.51
N THR A 112 -18.32 3.32 -16.27
CA THR A 112 -19.58 2.62 -15.96
C THR A 112 -20.02 1.83 -17.18
#